data_AF-A0ABD7U7L7-F1
#
_entry.id   AF-A0ABD7U7L7-F1
#
_cell.length_a   1.000
_cell.length_b   1.000
_cell.length_c   1.000
_cell.angle_alpha   90.00
_cell.angle_beta   90.00
_cell.angle_gamma   90.00
#
_symmetry.space_group_name_H-M   'P 1'
#
loop_
_entity.id
_entity.type
_entity.pdbx_description
1 polymer ?
#
loop_
_entity_poly.entity_id
_entity_poly.type
_entity_poly.pdbx_seq_one_letter_code
_entity_poly.pdbx_strand_id
1 'polypeptide(L)'
;MKETSITFTRGEKNYVSDAVQVNSAEVGLQITFEKGGKLWVYISYDGQNYSPLPSRGYTKEFACPIVGCIPGQYLKIECETEPVKASIFESEE
;
A
#
# COMPACT_ATOMS: atom_id res chain seq x y z
N MET A 1 1.32 -16.22 -8.51
CA MET A 1 1.10 -14.84 -7.99
C MET A 1 1.34 -14.87 -6.50
N LYS A 2 2.27 -14.06 -6.01
CA LYS A 2 2.62 -13.99 -4.61
C LYS A 2 1.74 -12.95 -3.90
N GLU A 3 1.02 -13.37 -2.86
CA GLU A 3 0.27 -12.46 -1.97
C GLU A 3 1.12 -12.16 -0.72
N THR A 4 1.27 -10.87 -0.41
CA THR A 4 1.89 -10.39 0.83
C THR A 4 0.85 -9.62 1.63
N SER A 5 0.41 -10.18 2.75
CA SER A 5 -0.47 -9.50 3.69
C SER A 5 0.22 -8.29 4.31
N ILE A 6 -0.51 -7.18 4.44
CA ILE A 6 0.01 -5.94 5.00
C ILE A 6 -0.69 -5.65 6.33
N THR A 7 0.11 -5.38 7.35
CA THR A 7 -0.36 -4.95 8.67
C THR A 7 -0.31 -3.43 8.80
N PHE A 8 -1.25 -2.88 9.57
CA PHE A 8 -1.35 -1.45 9.82
C PHE A 8 -1.30 -1.17 11.32
N THR A 9 -0.55 -0.12 11.68
CA THR A 9 -0.49 0.39 13.04
C THR A 9 -1.08 1.81 13.06
N ARG A 10 -1.78 2.16 14.15
CA ARG A 10 -2.28 3.51 14.33
C ARG A 10 -1.09 4.47 14.53
N GLY A 11 -0.87 5.37 13.58
CA GLY A 11 0.04 6.51 13.72
C GLY A 11 -0.63 7.68 14.45
N GLU A 12 -0.01 8.85 14.42
CA GLU A 12 -0.51 10.05 15.12
C GLU A 12 -1.92 10.44 14.68
N LYS A 13 -2.21 10.33 13.38
CA LYS A 13 -3.51 10.71 12.80
C LYS A 13 -4.17 9.59 12.01
N ASN A 14 -3.38 8.86 11.22
CA ASN A 14 -3.84 7.86 10.27
C ASN A 14 -3.26 6.48 10.60
N TYR A 15 -3.80 5.44 9.97
CA TYR A 15 -3.25 4.09 10.04
C TYR A 15 -2.16 3.95 8.99
N VAL A 16 -1.01 3.44 9.39
CA VAL A 16 0.19 3.38 8.57
C VAL A 16 0.67 1.94 8.51
N SER A 17 0.96 1.45 7.31
CA SER A 17 1.48 0.10 7.12
C SER A 17 2.94 -0.03 7.48
N ASP A 18 3.37 -1.26 7.71
CA ASP A 18 4.78 -1.60 7.58
C ASP A 18 5.25 -1.40 6.13
N ALA A 19 6.56 -1.15 5.96
CA ALA A 19 7.14 -1.03 4.64
C ALA A 19 7.27 -2.41 3.98
N VAL A 20 6.80 -2.53 2.75
CA VAL A 20 6.87 -3.76 1.97
C VAL A 20 7.83 -3.55 0.81
N GLN A 21 8.90 -4.35 0.74
CA GLN A 21 9.76 -4.36 -0.43
C GLN A 21 9.09 -5.15 -1.55
N VAL A 22 8.95 -4.52 -2.71
CA VAL A 22 8.40 -5.14 -3.92
C VAL A 22 9.51 -5.52 -4.88
N ASN A 23 9.31 -6.60 -5.62
CA ASN A 23 10.26 -7.18 -6.57
C ASN A 23 9.70 -7.19 -8.00
N SER A 24 8.45 -6.78 -8.20
CA SER A 24 7.85 -6.60 -9.53
C SER A 24 7.74 -5.12 -9.93
N ALA A 25 7.75 -4.88 -11.25
CA ALA A 25 7.50 -3.55 -11.82
C ALA A 25 6.01 -3.15 -11.79
N GLU A 26 5.11 -4.12 -11.62
CA GLU A 26 3.69 -3.93 -11.44
C GLU A 26 3.21 -4.77 -10.25
N VAL A 27 2.55 -4.10 -9.31
CA VAL A 27 1.99 -4.76 -8.12
C VAL A 27 0.51 -4.42 -7.95
N GLY A 28 -0.30 -5.41 -7.60
CA GLY A 28 -1.70 -5.19 -7.25
C GLY A 28 -1.83 -4.79 -5.78
N LEU A 29 -2.43 -3.65 -5.48
CA LEU A 29 -2.80 -3.29 -4.11
C LEU A 29 -4.30 -3.52 -3.91
N GLN A 30 -4.66 -4.34 -2.91
CA GLN A 30 -6.04 -4.55 -2.50
C GLN A 30 -6.21 -4.30 -1.01
N ILE A 31 -7.17 -3.46 -0.65
CA ILE A 31 -7.48 -3.12 0.74
C ILE A 31 -9.01 -3.07 0.93
N THR A 32 -9.48 -3.66 2.03
CA THR A 32 -10.88 -3.65 2.46
C THR A 32 -11.02 -2.84 3.75
N PHE A 33 -12.10 -2.08 3.86
CA PHE A 33 -12.43 -1.17 4.95
C PHE A 33 -13.90 -1.31 5.36
N GLU A 34 -14.21 -0.97 6.60
CA GLU A 34 -15.61 -0.83 7.06
C GLU A 34 -16.25 0.48 6.59
N LYS A 35 -15.44 1.52 6.40
CA LYS A 35 -15.85 2.91 6.09
C LYS A 35 -14.90 3.56 5.10
N GLY A 36 -15.46 4.44 4.28
CA GLY A 36 -14.70 5.22 3.29
C GLY A 36 -13.77 6.25 3.91
N GLY A 37 -12.85 6.73 3.08
CA GLY A 37 -11.82 7.68 3.46
C GLY A 37 -10.86 7.95 2.31
N LYS A 38 -9.67 8.44 2.66
CA LYS A 38 -8.55 8.62 1.73
C LYS A 38 -7.37 7.75 2.13
N LEU A 39 -6.64 7.30 1.11
CA LEU A 39 -5.35 6.64 1.29
C LEU A 39 -4.27 7.35 0.49
N TRP A 40 -3.04 7.13 0.95
CA TRP A 40 -1.80 7.54 0.31
C TRP A 40 -0.91 6.32 0.16
N VAL A 41 -0.23 6.25 -0.97
CA VAL A 41 0.86 5.29 -1.18
C VAL A 41 2.15 6.08 -1.21
N TYR A 42 3.13 5.60 -0.48
CA TYR A 42 4.46 6.17 -0.42
C TYR A 42 5.46 5.19 -1.01
N ILE A 43 6.43 5.73 -1.74
CA ILE A 43 7.48 4.96 -2.40
C ILE A 43 8.85 5.39 -1.85
N SER A 44 9.76 4.44 -1.70
CA SER A 44 11.14 4.69 -1.24
C SER A 44 12.12 3.73 -1.90
N TYR A 45 13.29 4.24 -2.32
CA TYR A 45 14.36 3.40 -2.88
C TYR A 45 15.29 2.81 -1.82
N ASP A 46 15.35 3.41 -0.63
CA ASP A 46 16.27 3.06 0.45
C ASP A 46 15.56 2.53 1.71
N GLY A 47 14.22 2.50 1.69
CA GLY A 47 13.39 2.11 2.82
C GLY A 47 13.32 3.14 3.94
N GLN A 48 13.94 4.32 3.78
CA GLN A 48 14.03 5.39 4.79
C GLN A 48 13.35 6.69 4.33
N ASN A 49 13.63 7.12 3.09
CA ASN A 49 13.12 8.36 2.53
C ASN A 49 11.92 8.07 1.62
N TYR A 50 10.73 8.46 2.06
CA TYR A 50 9.47 8.14 1.39
C TYR A 50 8.89 9.37 0.68
N SER A 51 8.53 9.19 -0.59
CA SER A 51 7.82 10.19 -1.40
C SER A 51 6.36 9.79 -1.57
N PRO A 52 5.39 10.71 -1.33
CA PRO A 52 3.97 10.42 -1.51
C PRO A 52 3.60 10.39 -3.00
N LEU A 53 2.77 9.42 -3.38
CA LEU A 53 1.96 9.46 -4.59
C LEU A 53 0.65 10.21 -4.31
N PRO A 54 -0.05 10.69 -5.36
CA PRO A 54 -1.36 11.33 -5.19
C PRO A 54 -2.34 10.45 -4.42
N SER A 55 -3.04 11.05 -3.46
CA SER A 55 -4.03 10.36 -2.63
C SER A 55 -5.20 9.86 -3.47
N ARG A 56 -5.81 8.75 -3.03
CA ARG A 56 -7.04 8.22 -3.65
C ARG A 56 -8.15 8.06 -2.60
N GLY A 57 -9.36 8.39 -3.01
CA GLY A 57 -10.56 8.10 -2.20
C GLY A 57 -10.98 6.64 -2.35
N TYR A 58 -11.62 6.11 -1.31
CA TYR A 58 -12.20 4.77 -1.32
C TYR A 58 -13.51 4.73 -0.51
N THR A 59 -14.33 3.71 -0.76
CA THR A 59 -15.55 3.43 0.03
C THR A 59 -15.29 2.26 0.97
N LYS A 60 -15.57 1.02 0.57
CA LYS A 60 -15.27 -0.18 1.36
C LYS A 60 -14.16 -1.03 0.78
N GLU A 61 -13.92 -0.90 -0.52
CA GLU A 61 -12.89 -1.65 -1.20
C GLU A 61 -12.06 -0.70 -2.04
N PHE A 62 -10.75 -0.94 -2.02
CA PHE A 62 -9.78 -0.29 -2.89
C PHE A 62 -8.96 -1.37 -3.55
N ALA A 63 -9.01 -1.44 -4.88
CA ALA A 63 -8.20 -2.34 -5.67
C ALA A 63 -7.61 -1.56 -6.84
N CYS A 64 -6.28 -1.47 -6.92
CA CYS A 64 -5.61 -0.70 -7.96
C CYS A 64 -4.20 -1.26 -8.21
N PRO A 65 -3.78 -1.38 -9.49
CA PRO A 65 -2.39 -1.65 -9.80
C PRO A 65 -1.53 -0.42 -9.48
N ILE A 66 -0.37 -0.66 -8.89
CA ILE A 66 0.73 0.30 -8.77
C ILE A 66 1.75 -0.11 -9.83
N VAL A 67 1.87 0.73 -10.86
CA VAL A 67 2.71 0.49 -12.03
C VAL A 67 3.97 1.35 -11.98
N GLY A 68 5.04 0.87 -12.61
CA GLY A 68 6.32 1.58 -12.67
C GLY A 68 7.14 1.48 -11.39
N CYS A 69 6.88 0.46 -10.57
CA CYS A 69 7.76 0.13 -9.45
C CYS A 69 9.13 -0.31 -9.97
N ILE A 70 10.17 -0.05 -9.20
CA ILE A 70 11.50 -0.62 -9.44
C ILE A 70 11.66 -1.83 -8.52
N PRO A 71 12.05 -3.02 -9.01
CA PRO A 71 12.36 -4.16 -8.14
C PRO A 71 13.38 -3.78 -7.05
N GLY A 72 13.06 -4.12 -5.80
CA GLY A 72 13.80 -3.72 -4.60
C GLY A 72 13.29 -2.42 -3.95
N GLN A 73 12.32 -1.72 -4.54
CA GLN A 73 11.71 -0.53 -3.96
C GLN A 73 10.76 -0.88 -2.81
N TYR A 74 10.59 0.05 -1.87
CA TYR A 74 9.70 -0.10 -0.73
C TYR A 74 8.41 0.69 -0.94
N LEU A 75 7.28 0.06 -0.62
CA LEU A 75 5.96 0.67 -0.56
C LEU A 75 5.51 0.79 0.89
N LYS A 76 4.83 1.89 1.18
CA LYS A 76 4.15 2.12 2.46
C LYS A 76 2.79 2.74 2.21
N ILE A 77 1.77 2.32 2.94
CA ILE A 77 0.40 2.77 2.75
C ILE A 77 -0.05 3.50 4.01
N GLU A 78 -0.76 4.60 3.83
CA GLU A 78 -1.42 5.33 4.90
C GLU A 78 -2.91 5.47 4.58
N CYS A 79 -3.77 5.24 5.56
CA CYS A 79 -5.23 5.28 5.43
C CYS A 79 -5.86 6.09 6.56
N GLU A 80 -6.88 6.89 6.27
CA GLU A 80 -7.63 7.62 7.31
C GLU A 80 -8.43 6.69 8.22
N THR A 81 -8.93 5.57 7.67
CA THR A 81 -9.71 4.55 8.40
C THR A 81 -8.93 3.25 8.54
N GLU A 82 -9.25 2.48 9.58
CA GLU A 82 -8.61 1.18 9.84
C GLU A 82 -8.95 0.18 8.74
N PRO A 83 -7.96 -0.44 8.09
CA PRO A 83 -8.19 -1.54 7.17
C PRO A 83 -8.65 -2.81 7.90
N VAL A 84 -9.58 -3.55 7.29
CA VAL A 84 -9.99 -4.89 7.73
C VAL A 84 -9.05 -5.95 7.19
N LYS A 85 -8.66 -5.81 5.91
CA LYS A 85 -7.71 -6.68 5.21
C LYS A 85 -6.94 -5.85 4.20
N ALA A 86 -5.65 -6.14 4.04
CA ALA A 86 -4.82 -5.51 3.02
C ALA A 86 -3.78 -6.50 2.50
N SER A 87 -3.57 -6.50 1.18
CA SER A 87 -2.59 -7.35 0.52
C SER A 87 -1.96 -6.63 -0.67
N ILE A 88 -0.66 -6.90 -0.88
CA ILE A 88 0.04 -6.62 -2.14
C ILE A 88 0.17 -7.94 -2.91
N PHE A 89 -0.08 -7.89 -4.21
CA PHE A 89 0.05 -9.01 -5.13
C PHE A 89 1.16 -8.73 -6.13
N GLU A 90 2.06 -9.67 -6.28
CA GLU A 90 3.15 -9.61 -7.26
C GLU A 90 3.02 -10.79 -8.23
N SER A 91 3.29 -10.54 -9.51
CA SER A 91 3.50 -11.61 -10.47
C SER A 91 4.72 -12.45 -10.04
N GLU A 92 4.57 -13.76 -10.08
CA GLU A 92 5.73 -14.65 -10.01
C GLU A 92 6.23 -14.75 -11.45
N GLU A 93 7.44 -14.23 -11.71
CA GLU A 93 8.15 -14.48 -12.97
C GLU A 93 8.50 -15.96 -13.13
#